data_AF-A0A0H3WYD8-F1
#
_entry.id   AF-A0A0H3WYD8-F1
#
_cell.length_a   1.000
_cell.length_b   1.000
_cell.length_c   1.000
_cell.angle_alpha   90.00
_cell.angle_beta   90.00
_cell.angle_gamma   90.00
#
_symmetry.space_group_name_H-M   'P 1'
#
loop_
_entity.id
_entity.type
_entity.pdbx_description
1 polymer ?
#
loop_
_entity_poly.entity_id
_entity_poly.type
_entity_poly.pdbx_seq_one_letter_code
_entity_poly.pdbx_strand_id
1 'polypeptide(L)'
;MESLTNLLDAKGTPLDRQTFTWKEMVGKPISKLDDDAFTRVRVILMNGVESDALRLKHILSRMCGELRLPLAQVRRVEQHQATMVNWLLSADHSPIETTIAYEQVAVEVTAAIAQAEPDPYQAQTYRFGLLEDFDHLYRYSALLDRVEGKDANNILQGYTDIVPGRPTRVEHRAPEDDIRTPYDRKQAALITKIHATMLTGAEYQTHDYYMNIGPTFADPVARALYAEIASIEEQHVTQYGCLSDPDESPLEKWLVHEAMEAYTYYSCVAHEPNTRIKAIWERFLDYELGHLNLVCELFKQHERRDPAEVLAGPLPKPVDMRSQRGFVRSVLYKEVRMGAKGTEYVQSTDASDASNAYRDGLNAEGSPTDTVAAGYQWKPGTELNTKAL
;
A
#
# COMPACT_ATOMS: atom_id res chain seq x y z
N MET A 1 -14.89 -23.04 -2.73
CA MET A 1 -13.79 -22.84 -3.69
C MET A 1 -12.95 -24.11 -3.71
N GLU A 2 -12.74 -24.71 -4.88
CA GLU A 2 -11.60 -25.65 -5.06
C GLU A 2 -10.33 -24.95 -4.56
N SER A 3 -9.41 -25.68 -3.93
CA SER A 3 -8.18 -25.08 -3.43
C SER A 3 -7.37 -24.53 -4.62
N LEU A 4 -7.30 -23.21 -4.78
CA LEU A 4 -6.48 -22.57 -5.80
C LEU A 4 -5.02 -22.98 -5.59
N THR A 5 -4.46 -23.74 -6.53
CA THR A 5 -3.07 -24.24 -6.48
C THR A 5 -2.12 -23.43 -7.35
N ASN A 6 -2.66 -22.79 -8.39
CA ASN A 6 -1.97 -21.91 -9.32
C ASN A 6 -2.97 -20.86 -9.82
N LEU A 7 -2.50 -19.62 -10.06
CA LEU A 7 -3.32 -18.55 -10.64
C LEU A 7 -3.86 -18.88 -12.03
N LEU A 8 -3.14 -19.69 -12.81
CA LEU A 8 -3.52 -20.06 -14.18
C LEU A 8 -4.54 -21.21 -14.28
N ASP A 9 -4.84 -21.90 -13.17
CA ASP A 9 -5.74 -23.06 -13.17
C ASP A 9 -7.22 -22.66 -13.11
N ALA A 10 -7.54 -21.58 -12.41
CA ALA A 10 -8.91 -21.16 -12.18
C ALA A 10 -9.44 -20.29 -13.32
N LYS A 11 -10.71 -20.49 -13.69
CA LYS A 11 -11.36 -19.77 -14.81
C LYS A 11 -11.92 -18.41 -14.45
N GLY A 12 -12.39 -18.25 -13.20
CA GLY A 12 -13.14 -17.07 -12.78
C GLY A 12 -14.48 -16.91 -13.51
N THR A 13 -15.19 -15.82 -13.19
CA THR A 13 -16.41 -15.42 -13.90
C THR A 13 -16.05 -14.67 -15.19
N PRO A 14 -16.56 -15.09 -16.36
CA PRO A 14 -16.36 -14.38 -17.62
C PRO A 14 -16.84 -12.92 -17.56
N LEU A 15 -16.07 -12.02 -18.19
CA LEU A 15 -16.29 -10.56 -18.12
C LEU A 15 -17.73 -10.12 -18.45
N ASP A 16 -18.40 -10.77 -19.41
CA ASP A 16 -19.78 -10.47 -19.82
C ASP A 16 -20.84 -10.82 -18.77
N ARG A 17 -20.46 -11.56 -17.73
CA ARG A 17 -21.33 -11.96 -16.60
C ARG A 17 -21.01 -11.22 -15.32
N GLN A 18 -19.96 -10.40 -15.33
CA GLN A 18 -19.57 -9.59 -14.18
C GLN A 18 -20.45 -8.35 -14.09
N THR A 19 -21.55 -8.48 -13.34
CA THR A 19 -22.57 -7.44 -13.23
C THR A 19 -22.56 -6.78 -11.87
N PHE A 20 -23.11 -5.58 -11.75
CA PHE A 20 -23.26 -4.81 -10.50
C PHE A 20 -24.57 -4.02 -10.52
N THR A 21 -25.13 -3.77 -9.34
CA THR A 21 -26.20 -2.78 -9.14
C THR A 21 -25.73 -1.63 -8.26
N TRP A 22 -26.33 -0.44 -8.41
CA TRP A 22 -26.02 0.72 -7.56
C TRP A 22 -26.15 0.43 -6.07
N LYS A 23 -27.18 -0.34 -5.69
CA LYS A 23 -27.42 -0.72 -4.29
C LYS A 23 -26.33 -1.63 -3.74
N GLU A 24 -25.83 -2.57 -4.56
CA GLU A 24 -24.71 -3.42 -4.16
C GLU A 24 -23.42 -2.61 -4.02
N MET A 25 -23.09 -1.77 -5.01
CA MET A 25 -21.85 -1.00 -4.99
C MET A 25 -21.72 -0.09 -3.77
N VAL A 26 -22.79 0.61 -3.38
CA VAL A 26 -22.73 1.51 -2.20
C VAL A 26 -22.73 0.71 -0.89
N GLY A 27 -23.47 -0.40 -0.84
CA GLY A 27 -23.44 -1.34 0.28
C GLY A 27 -23.69 -0.74 1.66
N LYS A 28 -23.31 -1.49 2.70
CA LYS A 28 -23.23 -1.01 4.09
C LYS A 28 -21.74 -0.83 4.43
N PRO A 29 -21.30 0.32 4.96
CA PRO A 29 -19.92 0.48 5.40
C PRO A 29 -19.52 -0.47 6.54
N ILE A 30 -18.22 -0.62 6.78
CA ILE A 30 -17.70 -1.18 8.04
C ILE A 30 -17.88 -0.14 9.16
N SER A 31 -17.86 -0.58 10.41
CA SER A 31 -17.88 0.30 11.57
C SER A 31 -16.52 0.35 12.24
N LYS A 32 -16.02 1.55 12.56
CA LYS A 32 -14.77 1.68 13.33
C LYS A 32 -14.84 1.09 14.74
N LEU A 33 -16.04 0.89 15.28
CA LEU A 33 -16.30 0.39 16.64
C LEU A 33 -16.46 -1.13 16.69
N ASP A 34 -17.15 -1.70 15.70
CA ASP A 34 -17.58 -3.11 15.73
C ASP A 34 -16.71 -4.02 14.86
N ASP A 35 -16.10 -3.48 13.79
CA ASP A 35 -15.28 -4.27 12.86
C ASP A 35 -13.80 -4.26 13.26
N ASP A 36 -13.13 -5.38 12.99
CA ASP A 36 -11.71 -5.58 13.27
C ASP A 36 -10.84 -4.64 12.41
N ALA A 37 -9.74 -4.14 12.98
CA ALA A 37 -8.81 -3.26 12.28
C ALA A 37 -8.24 -3.92 11.02
N PHE A 38 -8.02 -5.24 10.99
CA PHE A 38 -7.53 -5.91 9.78
C PHE A 38 -8.58 -6.05 8.69
N THR A 39 -9.89 -6.00 9.01
CA THR A 39 -10.92 -5.83 7.98
C THR A 39 -10.76 -4.46 7.31
N ARG A 40 -10.45 -3.41 8.07
CA ARG A 40 -10.16 -2.06 7.55
C ARG A 40 -8.86 -1.99 6.78
N VAL A 41 -7.80 -2.65 7.25
CA VAL A 41 -6.52 -2.78 6.52
C VAL A 41 -6.75 -3.40 5.14
N ARG A 42 -7.53 -4.48 5.05
CA ARG A 42 -7.89 -5.10 3.76
C ARG A 42 -8.64 -4.15 2.84
N VAL A 43 -9.62 -3.42 3.38
CA VAL A 43 -10.38 -2.42 2.60
C VAL A 43 -9.46 -1.35 2.03
N ILE A 44 -8.56 -0.78 2.84
CA ILE A 44 -7.63 0.27 2.39
C ILE A 44 -6.63 -0.29 1.37
N LEU A 45 -6.03 -1.44 1.65
CA LEU A 45 -5.10 -2.08 0.72
C LEU A 45 -5.76 -2.38 -0.63
N MET A 46 -6.94 -3.00 -0.62
CA MET A 46 -7.65 -3.34 -1.86
C MET A 46 -8.07 -2.10 -2.64
N ASN A 47 -8.38 -0.99 -1.97
CA ASN A 47 -8.62 0.28 -2.65
C ASN A 47 -7.37 0.78 -3.39
N GLY A 48 -6.19 0.68 -2.78
CA GLY A 48 -4.93 1.03 -3.44
C GLY A 48 -4.62 0.14 -4.65
N VAL A 49 -4.80 -1.17 -4.50
CA VAL A 49 -4.65 -2.16 -5.57
C VAL A 49 -5.54 -1.85 -6.77
N GLU A 50 -6.84 -1.65 -6.54
CA GLU A 50 -7.82 -1.35 -7.58
C GLU A 50 -7.55 0.02 -8.25
N SER A 51 -7.21 1.04 -7.46
CA SER A 51 -6.89 2.38 -7.98
C SER A 51 -5.67 2.36 -8.89
N ASP A 52 -4.63 1.61 -8.53
CA ASP A 52 -3.42 1.47 -9.34
C ASP A 52 -3.64 0.63 -10.60
N ALA A 53 -4.44 -0.43 -10.51
CA ALA A 53 -4.86 -1.20 -11.68
C ALA A 53 -5.59 -0.33 -12.71
N LEU A 54 -6.54 0.50 -12.26
CA LEU A 54 -7.21 1.48 -13.11
C LEU A 54 -6.22 2.48 -13.73
N ARG A 55 -5.26 2.98 -12.94
CA ARG A 55 -4.20 3.91 -13.38
C ARG A 55 -3.37 3.29 -14.50
N LEU A 56 -2.84 2.08 -14.30
CA LEU A 56 -2.11 1.34 -15.33
C LEU A 56 -2.95 1.22 -16.60
N LYS A 57 -4.17 0.68 -16.49
CA LYS A 57 -5.02 0.40 -17.65
C LYS A 57 -5.39 1.68 -18.41
N HIS A 58 -5.48 2.83 -17.72
CA HIS A 58 -5.63 4.14 -18.37
C HIS A 58 -4.37 4.57 -19.12
N ILE A 59 -3.19 4.41 -18.53
CA ILE A 59 -1.90 4.70 -19.19
C ILE A 59 -1.71 3.83 -20.43
N LEU A 60 -1.90 2.50 -20.29
CA LEU A 60 -1.77 1.57 -21.40
C LEU A 60 -2.72 1.91 -22.55
N SER A 61 -3.95 2.36 -22.27
CA SER A 61 -4.90 2.75 -23.34
C SER A 61 -4.43 3.95 -24.20
N ARG A 62 -3.55 4.80 -23.65
CA ARG A 62 -2.94 5.93 -24.36
C ARG A 62 -1.81 5.49 -25.28
N MET A 63 -1.16 4.38 -24.96
CA MET A 63 0.05 3.88 -25.64
C MET A 63 -0.23 2.68 -26.57
N CYS A 64 -1.24 1.87 -26.27
CA CYS A 64 -1.53 0.60 -26.95
C CYS A 64 -2.92 0.67 -27.63
N GLY A 65 -2.95 1.16 -28.87
CA GLY A 65 -4.19 1.39 -29.62
C GLY A 65 -5.06 0.14 -29.80
N GLU A 66 -4.44 -1.00 -30.07
CA GLU A 66 -5.13 -2.29 -30.28
C GLU A 66 -5.78 -2.86 -29.02
N LEU A 67 -5.27 -2.51 -27.84
CA LEU A 67 -5.78 -2.99 -26.55
C LEU A 67 -6.86 -2.08 -25.95
N ARG A 68 -7.22 -0.97 -26.61
CA ARG A 68 -8.14 0.03 -26.03
C ARG A 68 -9.50 -0.54 -25.66
N LEU A 69 -10.07 -1.39 -26.51
CA LEU A 69 -11.37 -2.00 -26.26
C LEU A 69 -11.32 -2.96 -25.05
N PRO A 70 -10.44 -4.00 -25.03
CA PRO A 70 -10.39 -4.90 -23.88
C PRO A 70 -10.01 -4.17 -22.59
N LEU A 71 -9.07 -3.23 -22.62
CA LEU A 71 -8.74 -2.38 -21.46
C LEU A 71 -9.97 -1.60 -20.96
N ALA A 72 -10.80 -1.06 -21.86
CA ALA A 72 -12.01 -0.33 -21.46
C ALA A 72 -13.10 -1.23 -20.87
N GLN A 73 -13.20 -2.48 -21.33
CA GLN A 73 -14.17 -3.43 -20.80
C GLN A 73 -13.79 -3.89 -19.39
N VAL A 74 -12.53 -4.26 -19.17
CA VAL A 74 -11.99 -4.65 -17.86
C VAL A 74 -12.08 -3.51 -16.86
N ARG A 75 -11.53 -2.32 -17.20
CA ARG A 75 -11.58 -1.13 -16.31
C ARG A 75 -12.99 -0.76 -15.86
N ARG A 76 -14.03 -1.05 -16.66
CA ARG A 76 -15.40 -0.71 -16.26
C ARG A 76 -15.86 -1.55 -15.07
N VAL A 77 -15.47 -2.81 -15.04
CA VAL A 77 -15.80 -3.71 -13.93
C VAL A 77 -14.99 -3.31 -12.70
N GLU A 78 -13.68 -3.17 -12.84
CA GLU A 78 -12.80 -2.79 -11.73
C GLU A 78 -13.13 -1.43 -11.16
N GLN A 79 -13.57 -0.47 -11.97
CA GLN A 79 -14.05 0.80 -11.43
C GLN A 79 -15.23 0.59 -10.46
N HIS A 80 -16.11 -0.37 -10.73
CA HIS A 80 -17.18 -0.73 -9.80
C HIS A 80 -16.65 -1.50 -8.58
N GLN A 81 -15.60 -2.31 -8.72
CA GLN A 81 -14.91 -2.97 -7.61
C GLN A 81 -14.23 -1.94 -6.70
N ALA A 82 -13.35 -1.10 -7.25
CA ALA A 82 -12.75 0.06 -6.59
C ALA A 82 -13.79 0.89 -5.83
N THR A 83 -14.93 1.22 -6.46
CA THR A 83 -16.01 1.96 -5.81
C THR A 83 -16.57 1.19 -4.62
N MET A 84 -16.92 -0.08 -4.82
CA MET A 84 -17.51 -0.90 -3.77
C MET A 84 -16.55 -1.12 -2.59
N VAL A 85 -15.26 -1.32 -2.86
CA VAL A 85 -14.22 -1.45 -1.85
C VAL A 85 -14.04 -0.14 -1.09
N ASN A 86 -13.75 0.96 -1.79
CA ASN A 86 -13.49 2.26 -1.16
C ASN A 86 -14.68 2.72 -0.28
N TRP A 87 -15.92 2.46 -0.73
CA TRP A 87 -17.13 2.88 -0.03
C TRP A 87 -17.50 1.99 1.17
N LEU A 88 -16.71 0.95 1.44
CA LEU A 88 -16.78 0.25 2.72
C LEU A 88 -16.23 1.12 3.87
N LEU A 89 -15.33 2.08 3.60
CA LEU A 89 -14.96 3.09 4.59
C LEU A 89 -16.08 4.12 4.74
N SER A 90 -16.47 4.42 5.97
CA SER A 90 -17.51 5.41 6.26
C SER A 90 -16.99 6.70 6.90
N ALA A 91 -17.85 7.71 6.83
CA ALA A 91 -17.71 8.99 7.52
C ALA A 91 -17.76 8.89 9.07
N ASP A 92 -17.84 7.67 9.63
CA ASP A 92 -17.63 7.47 11.06
C ASP A 92 -16.15 7.64 11.45
N HIS A 93 -15.22 7.61 10.48
CA HIS A 93 -13.83 8.00 10.65
C HIS A 93 -13.65 9.50 10.35
N SER A 94 -12.96 10.21 11.24
CA SER A 94 -12.41 11.52 10.90
C SER A 94 -11.30 11.36 9.83
N PRO A 95 -10.91 12.46 9.14
CA PRO A 95 -9.78 12.40 8.22
C PRO A 95 -8.48 11.92 8.90
N ILE A 96 -8.21 12.33 10.14
CA ILE A 96 -7.01 11.89 10.86
C ILE A 96 -7.14 10.42 11.29
N GLU A 97 -8.30 9.98 11.77
CA GLU A 97 -8.55 8.56 12.08
C GLU A 97 -8.39 7.67 10.84
N THR A 98 -8.76 8.18 9.66
CA THR A 98 -8.54 7.49 8.39
C THR A 98 -7.05 7.44 8.05
N THR A 99 -6.30 8.52 8.23
CA THR A 99 -4.83 8.52 8.11
C THR A 99 -4.17 7.48 9.02
N ILE A 100 -4.56 7.39 10.30
CA ILE A 100 -4.04 6.34 11.21
C ILE A 100 -4.27 4.93 10.63
N ALA A 101 -5.40 4.70 9.96
CA ALA A 101 -5.67 3.42 9.32
C ALA A 101 -4.84 3.19 8.05
N TYR A 102 -4.54 4.23 7.27
CA TYR A 102 -3.59 4.17 6.15
C TYR A 102 -2.19 3.80 6.64
N GLU A 103 -1.71 4.49 7.67
CA GLU A 103 -0.40 4.21 8.28
C GLU A 103 -0.32 2.78 8.86
N GLN A 104 -1.43 2.26 9.40
CA GLN A 104 -1.49 0.87 9.82
C GLN A 104 -1.34 -0.11 8.64
N VAL A 105 -1.88 0.22 7.47
CA VAL A 105 -1.70 -0.59 6.25
C VAL A 105 -0.24 -0.57 5.84
N ALA A 106 0.36 0.62 5.75
CA ALA A 106 1.76 0.81 5.40
C ALA A 106 2.68 0.01 6.34
N VAL A 107 2.45 0.05 7.65
CA VAL A 107 3.23 -0.73 8.61
C VAL A 107 3.00 -2.25 8.47
N GLU A 108 1.75 -2.71 8.57
CA GLU A 108 1.47 -4.13 8.75
C GLU A 108 1.62 -4.92 7.44
N VAL A 109 1.24 -4.34 6.30
CA VAL A 109 1.33 -4.99 4.98
C VAL A 109 2.77 -5.02 4.51
N THR A 110 3.51 -3.92 4.62
CA THR A 110 4.94 -3.87 4.26
C THR A 110 5.75 -4.81 5.13
N ALA A 111 5.47 -4.90 6.43
CA ALA A 111 6.10 -5.86 7.32
C ALA A 111 5.82 -7.32 6.93
N ALA A 112 4.58 -7.65 6.55
CA ALA A 112 4.23 -9.01 6.10
C ALA A 112 4.94 -9.37 4.79
N ILE A 113 5.01 -8.44 3.85
CA ILE A 113 5.68 -8.60 2.56
C ILE A 113 7.20 -8.74 2.74
N ALA A 114 7.83 -7.87 3.54
CA ALA A 114 9.25 -7.92 3.82
C ALA A 114 9.71 -9.26 4.42
N GLN A 115 8.83 -9.94 5.17
CA GLN A 115 9.10 -11.27 5.72
C GLN A 115 8.95 -12.39 4.69
N ALA A 116 8.05 -12.22 3.73
CA ALA A 116 7.74 -13.22 2.71
C ALA A 116 8.60 -13.09 1.45
N GLU A 117 9.19 -11.91 1.22
CA GLU A 117 9.96 -11.59 0.02
C GLU A 117 11.24 -12.45 -0.09
N PRO A 118 11.38 -13.28 -1.14
CA PRO A 118 12.57 -14.09 -1.34
C PRO A 118 13.80 -13.30 -1.82
N ASP A 119 13.63 -12.17 -2.50
CA ASP A 119 14.74 -11.32 -2.95
C ASP A 119 15.26 -10.47 -1.77
N PRO A 120 16.51 -10.67 -1.31
CA PRO A 120 17.04 -9.94 -0.16
C PRO A 120 17.10 -8.42 -0.35
N TYR A 121 17.29 -7.94 -1.58
CA TYR A 121 17.35 -6.51 -1.88
C TYR A 121 15.96 -5.88 -1.82
N GLN A 122 14.93 -6.55 -2.36
CA GLN A 122 13.55 -6.06 -2.23
C GLN A 122 13.05 -6.16 -0.80
N ALA A 123 13.37 -7.25 -0.10
CA ALA A 123 13.07 -7.38 1.31
C ALA A 123 13.71 -6.24 2.13
N GLN A 124 14.95 -5.84 1.80
CA GLN A 124 15.60 -4.68 2.42
C GLN A 124 14.90 -3.37 2.06
N THR A 125 14.42 -3.23 0.83
CA THR A 125 13.67 -2.05 0.39
C THR A 125 12.36 -1.87 1.14
N TYR A 126 11.61 -2.95 1.32
CA TYR A 126 10.38 -2.92 2.12
C TYR A 126 10.66 -2.61 3.58
N ARG A 127 11.72 -3.18 4.18
CA ARG A 127 12.11 -2.86 5.57
C ARG A 127 12.53 -1.40 5.73
N PHE A 128 13.15 -0.81 4.70
CA PHE A 128 13.59 0.57 4.76
C PHE A 128 12.41 1.55 4.80
N GLY A 129 11.44 1.42 3.88
CA GLY A 129 10.22 2.24 3.88
C GLY A 129 9.35 1.99 5.12
N LEU A 130 9.24 0.74 5.57
CA LEU A 130 8.53 0.38 6.82
C LEU A 130 8.97 1.20 8.04
N LEU A 131 10.25 1.57 8.12
CA LEU A 131 10.77 2.36 9.25
C LEU A 131 10.28 3.83 9.21
N GLU A 132 10.00 4.35 8.02
CA GLU A 132 9.49 5.70 7.75
C GLU A 132 7.99 5.74 8.07
N ASP A 133 7.20 4.84 7.47
CA ASP A 133 5.75 4.69 7.74
C ASP A 133 5.46 4.50 9.24
N PHE A 134 6.33 3.75 9.92
CA PHE A 134 6.18 3.53 11.36
C PHE A 134 6.37 4.82 12.18
N ASP A 135 7.24 5.74 11.76
CA ASP A 135 7.32 7.06 12.40
C ASP A 135 6.14 7.94 12.01
N HIS A 136 5.66 7.89 10.76
CA HIS A 136 4.48 8.64 10.30
C HIS A 136 3.25 8.31 11.14
N LEU A 137 3.01 7.03 11.42
CA LEU A 137 1.97 6.58 12.35
C LEU A 137 2.08 7.27 13.71
N TYR A 138 3.29 7.38 14.26
CA TYR A 138 3.54 8.07 15.52
C TYR A 138 3.26 9.59 15.42
N ARG A 139 3.64 10.25 14.32
CA ARG A 139 3.40 11.68 14.09
C ARG A 139 1.92 12.00 13.92
N TYR A 140 1.19 11.18 13.16
CA TYR A 140 -0.25 11.33 13.02
C TYR A 140 -1.00 10.97 14.30
N SER A 141 -0.48 10.05 15.13
CA SER A 141 -1.03 9.80 16.45
C SER A 141 -0.92 11.04 17.35
N ALA A 142 0.20 11.76 17.30
CA ALA A 142 0.37 13.04 17.98
C ALA A 142 -0.60 14.11 17.45
N LEU A 143 -0.83 14.15 16.13
CA LEU A 143 -1.80 15.06 15.52
C LEU A 143 -3.23 14.76 15.98
N LEU A 144 -3.62 13.48 16.02
CA LEU A 144 -4.95 13.05 16.44
C LEU A 144 -5.23 13.44 17.90
N ASP A 145 -4.26 13.20 18.78
CA ASP A 145 -4.34 13.63 20.18
C ASP A 145 -4.46 15.16 20.29
N ARG A 146 -3.62 15.89 19.57
CA ARG A 146 -3.61 17.36 19.59
C ARG A 146 -4.91 18.00 19.10
N VAL A 147 -5.44 17.52 17.97
CA VAL A 147 -6.56 18.16 17.26
C VAL A 147 -7.90 17.64 17.76
N GLU A 148 -8.00 16.35 18.09
CA GLU A 148 -9.26 15.71 18.43
C GLU A 148 -9.30 15.16 19.87
N GLY A 149 -8.17 15.11 20.59
CA GLY A 149 -8.11 14.56 21.94
C GLY A 149 -8.40 13.05 22.00
N LYS A 150 -8.07 12.32 20.93
CA LYS A 150 -8.39 10.89 20.77
C LYS A 150 -7.13 10.02 20.80
N ASP A 151 -7.27 8.82 21.36
CA ASP A 151 -6.24 7.78 21.31
C ASP A 151 -6.27 7.06 19.95
N ALA A 152 -5.16 7.14 19.19
CA ALA A 152 -4.99 6.43 17.92
C ALA A 152 -5.14 4.90 18.07
N ASN A 153 -4.88 4.36 19.26
CA ASN A 153 -5.06 2.93 19.51
C ASN A 153 -6.52 2.46 19.43
N ASN A 154 -7.50 3.38 19.47
CA ASN A 154 -8.90 3.06 19.16
C ASN A 154 -9.11 2.66 17.70
N ILE A 155 -8.23 3.10 16.80
CA ILE A 155 -8.21 2.70 15.39
C ILE A 155 -7.33 1.46 15.20
N LEU A 156 -6.15 1.44 15.82
CA LEU A 156 -5.17 0.35 15.67
C LEU A 156 -5.57 -0.94 16.41
N GLN A 157 -6.47 -0.84 17.40
CA GLN A 157 -6.97 -1.94 18.23
C GLN A 157 -5.86 -2.74 18.95
N GLY A 158 -4.71 -2.11 19.24
CA GLY A 158 -3.57 -2.74 19.92
C GLY A 158 -2.70 -3.63 19.03
N TYR A 159 -3.00 -3.72 17.73
CA TYR A 159 -2.26 -4.54 16.79
C TYR A 159 -0.94 -3.91 16.34
N THR A 160 -0.81 -2.60 16.42
CA THR A 160 0.37 -1.86 15.99
C THR A 160 0.88 -0.99 17.14
N ASP A 161 2.20 -0.95 17.34
CA ASP A 161 2.81 -0.13 18.41
C ASP A 161 2.81 1.36 18.01
N ILE A 162 2.59 2.26 18.97
CA ILE A 162 2.69 3.71 18.78
C ILE A 162 3.94 4.21 19.51
N VAL A 163 5.09 4.14 18.83
CA VAL A 163 6.39 4.67 19.30
C VAL A 163 7.15 5.25 18.11
N PRO A 164 8.15 6.12 18.31
CA PRO A 164 8.92 6.68 17.20
C PRO A 164 9.63 5.60 16.36
N GLY A 165 9.66 5.83 15.05
CA GLY A 165 10.37 5.05 14.04
C GLY A 165 11.70 5.67 13.63
N ARG A 166 12.04 5.58 12.34
CA ARG A 166 13.12 6.43 11.78
C ARG A 166 12.59 7.86 11.76
N PRO A 167 13.26 8.87 12.33
CA PRO A 167 12.63 10.18 12.50
C PRO A 167 12.28 10.87 11.16
N THR A 168 11.03 11.31 10.97
CA THR A 168 10.56 11.91 9.70
C THR A 168 11.43 13.04 9.17
N ARG A 169 11.94 13.89 10.06
CA ARG A 169 12.87 14.97 9.68
C ARG A 169 14.10 14.48 8.90
N VAL A 170 14.54 13.22 9.06
CA VAL A 170 15.71 12.64 8.39
C VAL A 170 15.41 11.84 7.13
N GLU A 171 14.14 11.72 6.74
CA GLU A 171 13.68 10.82 5.68
C GLU A 171 13.77 11.40 4.28
N HIS A 172 13.74 12.72 4.16
CA HIS A 172 13.88 13.45 2.90
C HIS A 172 15.20 13.12 2.20
N ARG A 173 15.10 12.66 0.96
CA ARG A 173 16.22 12.24 0.11
C ARG A 173 16.27 13.06 -1.17
N ALA A 174 17.46 13.14 -1.77
CA ALA A 174 17.58 13.62 -3.14
C ALA A 174 16.97 12.58 -4.10
N PRO A 175 16.33 12.99 -5.21
CA PRO A 175 15.61 12.06 -6.10
C PRO A 175 16.46 10.88 -6.62
N GLU A 176 17.75 11.07 -6.86
CA GLU A 176 18.66 10.00 -7.28
C GLU A 176 18.85 8.90 -6.22
N ASP A 177 18.62 9.21 -4.95
CA ASP A 177 18.71 8.29 -3.80
C ASP A 177 17.37 7.61 -3.50
N ASP A 178 16.30 7.91 -4.24
CA ASP A 178 15.02 7.21 -4.20
C ASP A 178 14.96 6.02 -5.17
N ILE A 179 15.82 6.03 -6.20
CA ILE A 179 15.84 4.99 -7.24
C ILE A 179 16.34 3.66 -6.68
N ARG A 180 15.73 2.56 -7.13
CA ARG A 180 16.10 1.19 -6.74
C ARG A 180 16.46 0.32 -7.93
N THR A 181 17.20 -0.74 -7.66
CA THR A 181 17.51 -1.76 -8.66
C THR A 181 16.26 -2.60 -8.92
N PRO A 182 15.76 -2.68 -10.17
CA PRO A 182 14.60 -3.50 -10.49
C PRO A 182 14.92 -5.00 -10.40
N TYR A 183 13.89 -5.83 -10.24
CA TYR A 183 14.06 -7.26 -10.46
C TYR A 183 14.35 -7.58 -11.94
N ASP A 184 14.96 -8.73 -12.22
CA ASP A 184 15.03 -9.28 -13.59
C ASP A 184 13.73 -10.04 -13.90
N ARG A 185 12.93 -9.54 -14.84
CA ARG A 185 11.63 -10.10 -15.24
C ARG A 185 11.66 -11.58 -15.61
N LYS A 186 12.81 -12.12 -16.05
CA LYS A 186 12.98 -13.53 -16.45
C LYS A 186 13.38 -14.44 -15.30
N GLN A 187 13.96 -13.88 -14.23
CA GLN A 187 14.51 -14.64 -13.11
C GLN A 187 13.72 -14.48 -11.81
N ALA A 188 13.02 -13.35 -11.65
CA ALA A 188 12.26 -13.02 -10.45
C ALA A 188 11.18 -14.07 -10.17
N ALA A 189 11.00 -14.40 -8.90
CA ALA A 189 9.87 -15.21 -8.46
C ALA A 189 8.56 -14.44 -8.71
N LEU A 190 7.47 -15.16 -9.00
CA LEU A 190 6.14 -14.55 -9.18
C LEU A 190 5.76 -13.64 -8.01
N ILE A 191 6.02 -14.08 -6.77
CA ILE A 191 5.65 -13.30 -5.58
C ILE A 191 6.41 -11.97 -5.51
N THR A 192 7.66 -11.93 -5.97
CA THR A 192 8.47 -10.71 -6.00
C THR A 192 7.85 -9.65 -6.93
N LYS A 193 7.33 -10.07 -8.09
CA LYS A 193 6.59 -9.18 -9.00
C LYS A 193 5.31 -8.66 -8.35
N ILE A 194 4.54 -9.58 -7.74
CA ILE A 194 3.30 -9.27 -7.04
C ILE A 194 3.53 -8.28 -5.89
N HIS A 195 4.55 -8.50 -5.05
CA HIS A 195 4.87 -7.63 -3.93
C HIS A 195 5.22 -6.22 -4.40
N ALA A 196 6.08 -6.07 -5.40
CA ALA A 196 6.45 -4.77 -5.95
C ALA A 196 5.22 -4.01 -6.46
N THR A 197 4.35 -4.66 -7.24
CA THR A 197 3.14 -4.03 -7.79
C THR A 197 2.12 -3.69 -6.69
N MET A 198 1.87 -4.60 -5.75
CA MET A 198 0.92 -4.41 -4.66
C MET A 198 1.31 -3.22 -3.77
N LEU A 199 2.59 -3.11 -3.40
CA LEU A 199 3.06 -2.04 -2.52
C LEU A 199 3.14 -0.69 -3.22
N THR A 200 3.55 -0.67 -4.50
CA THR A 200 3.47 0.56 -5.31
C THR A 200 2.04 1.10 -5.37
N GLY A 201 1.04 0.23 -5.57
CA GLY A 201 -0.36 0.64 -5.59
C GLY A 201 -0.89 1.12 -4.24
N ALA A 202 -0.45 0.50 -3.14
CA ALA A 202 -0.78 0.96 -1.79
C ALA A 202 -0.26 2.39 -1.54
N GLU A 203 1.02 2.66 -1.85
CA GLU A 203 1.61 3.98 -1.63
C GLU A 203 1.01 5.08 -2.50
N TYR A 204 0.69 4.77 -3.77
CA TYR A 204 0.02 5.73 -4.64
C TYR A 204 -1.30 6.22 -4.01
N GLN A 205 -2.05 5.32 -3.38
CA GLN A 205 -3.32 5.66 -2.75
C GLN A 205 -3.13 6.43 -1.44
N THR A 206 -2.10 6.12 -0.64
CA THR A 206 -1.73 6.90 0.55
C THR A 206 -1.35 8.33 0.17
N HIS A 207 -0.44 8.49 -0.80
CA HIS A 207 -0.03 9.80 -1.33
C HIS A 207 -1.24 10.61 -1.83
N ASP A 208 -2.09 10.02 -2.67
CA ASP A 208 -3.25 10.71 -3.24
C ASP A 208 -4.26 11.10 -2.13
N TYR A 209 -4.40 10.28 -1.08
CA TYR A 209 -5.22 10.63 0.08
C TYR A 209 -4.66 11.87 0.79
N TYR A 210 -3.36 11.93 1.06
CA TYR A 210 -2.74 13.08 1.75
C TYR A 210 -2.82 14.37 0.94
N MET A 211 -2.62 14.28 -0.38
CA MET A 211 -2.75 15.42 -1.28
C MET A 211 -4.18 15.99 -1.34
N ASN A 212 -5.20 15.15 -1.15
CA ASN A 212 -6.59 15.60 -1.15
C ASN A 212 -7.07 16.07 0.24
N ILE A 213 -6.55 15.48 1.32
CA ILE A 213 -7.04 15.69 2.68
C ILE A 213 -6.28 16.79 3.41
N GLY A 214 -4.96 16.86 3.25
CA GLY A 214 -4.12 17.92 3.84
C GLY A 214 -4.65 19.33 3.61
N PRO A 215 -5.07 19.70 2.38
CA PRO A 215 -5.63 21.02 2.09
C PRO A 215 -6.96 21.34 2.79
N THR A 216 -7.67 20.35 3.33
CA THR A 216 -8.99 20.54 3.99
C THR A 216 -8.88 21.03 5.43
N PHE A 217 -7.71 20.89 6.07
CA PHE A 217 -7.51 21.34 7.45
C PHE A 217 -7.35 22.85 7.54
N ALA A 218 -7.95 23.44 8.59
CA ALA A 218 -7.71 24.81 9.00
C ALA A 218 -6.48 24.97 9.91
N ASP A 219 -6.13 23.92 10.67
CA ASP A 219 -4.96 23.91 11.56
C ASP A 219 -3.66 23.93 10.72
N PRO A 220 -2.78 24.94 10.90
CA PRO A 220 -1.57 25.06 10.09
C PRO A 220 -0.54 23.95 10.36
N VAL A 221 -0.49 23.39 11.57
CA VAL A 221 0.40 22.27 11.91
C VAL A 221 -0.08 21.01 11.20
N ALA A 222 -1.39 20.75 11.18
CA ALA A 222 -1.96 19.64 10.41
C ALA A 222 -1.62 19.77 8.93
N ARG A 223 -1.85 20.94 8.33
CA ARG A 223 -1.53 21.19 6.91
C ARG A 223 -0.06 20.95 6.60
N ALA A 224 0.84 21.44 7.46
CA ALA A 224 2.28 21.28 7.28
C ALA A 224 2.73 19.83 7.46
N LEU A 225 2.15 19.09 8.41
CA LEU A 225 2.41 17.66 8.60
C LEU A 225 2.02 16.83 7.38
N TYR A 226 0.79 17.02 6.87
CA TYR A 226 0.37 16.33 5.65
C TYR A 226 1.22 16.69 4.44
N ALA A 227 1.69 17.93 4.32
CA ALA A 227 2.59 18.33 3.24
C ALA A 227 3.99 17.67 3.36
N GLU A 228 4.55 17.60 4.56
CA GLU A 228 5.84 16.95 4.81
C GLU A 228 5.79 15.46 4.49
N ILE A 229 4.79 14.75 5.02
CA ILE A 229 4.68 13.30 4.83
C ILE A 229 4.25 12.95 3.40
N ALA A 230 3.33 13.70 2.77
CA ALA A 230 3.01 13.49 1.36
C ALA A 230 4.23 13.61 0.44
N SER A 231 5.18 14.50 0.75
CA SER A 231 6.45 14.59 0.00
C SER A 231 7.28 13.31 0.13
N ILE A 232 7.20 12.61 1.27
CA ILE A 232 7.91 11.34 1.51
C ILE A 232 7.16 10.19 0.84
N GLU A 233 5.83 10.20 0.83
CA GLU A 233 5.07 9.17 0.09
C GLU A 233 5.36 9.18 -1.41
N GLU A 234 5.64 10.34 -2.00
CA GLU A 234 6.12 10.40 -3.39
C GLU A 234 7.49 9.72 -3.56
N GLN A 235 8.38 9.80 -2.55
CA GLN A 235 9.63 9.04 -2.53
C GLN A 235 9.36 7.54 -2.42
N HIS A 236 8.37 7.11 -1.63
CA HIS A 236 7.96 5.71 -1.50
C HIS A 236 7.39 5.16 -2.82
N VAL A 237 6.53 5.94 -3.48
CA VAL A 237 6.01 5.64 -4.82
C VAL A 237 7.16 5.42 -5.81
N THR A 238 8.14 6.32 -5.83
CA THR A 238 9.34 6.18 -6.69
C THR A 238 10.14 4.93 -6.32
N GLN A 239 10.42 4.75 -5.03
CA GLN A 239 11.21 3.65 -4.49
C GLN A 239 10.64 2.28 -4.87
N TYR A 240 9.36 2.04 -4.60
CA TYR A 240 8.73 0.76 -4.89
C TYR A 240 8.40 0.61 -6.38
N GLY A 241 8.01 1.68 -7.07
CA GLY A 241 7.76 1.66 -8.50
C GLY A 241 9.01 1.26 -9.32
N CYS A 242 10.19 1.71 -8.90
CA CYS A 242 11.47 1.34 -9.50
C CYS A 242 11.85 -0.14 -9.33
N LEU A 243 11.18 -0.89 -8.44
CA LEU A 243 11.43 -2.33 -8.30
C LEU A 243 10.89 -3.12 -9.50
N SER A 244 9.88 -2.59 -10.19
CA SER A 244 9.33 -3.20 -11.40
C SER A 244 10.33 -3.14 -12.56
N ASP A 245 10.49 -4.25 -13.27
CA ASP A 245 11.43 -4.33 -14.39
C ASP A 245 11.01 -3.37 -15.54
N PRO A 246 11.90 -2.47 -16.01
CA PRO A 246 11.59 -1.50 -17.06
C PRO A 246 11.47 -2.13 -18.46
N ASP A 247 12.00 -3.33 -18.67
CA ASP A 247 11.97 -4.07 -19.93
C ASP A 247 10.71 -4.95 -20.07
N GLU A 248 9.81 -4.95 -19.10
CA GLU A 248 8.48 -5.58 -19.25
C GLU A 248 7.64 -4.88 -20.33
N SER A 249 7.03 -5.67 -21.19
CA SER A 249 6.08 -5.16 -22.18
C SER A 249 4.80 -4.63 -21.52
N PRO A 250 4.02 -3.80 -22.23
CA PRO A 250 2.69 -3.39 -21.78
C PRO A 250 1.77 -4.53 -21.34
N LEU A 251 1.77 -5.67 -22.05
CA LEU A 251 0.93 -6.82 -21.68
C LEU A 251 1.54 -7.64 -20.55
N GLU A 252 2.87 -7.69 -20.38
CA GLU A 252 3.48 -8.28 -19.18
C GLU A 252 3.10 -7.48 -17.94
N LYS A 253 3.17 -6.14 -18.00
CA LYS A 253 2.73 -5.27 -16.89
C LYS A 253 1.26 -5.49 -16.56
N TRP A 254 0.40 -5.52 -17.59
CA TRP A 254 -1.01 -5.81 -17.37
C TRP A 254 -1.22 -7.19 -16.74
N LEU A 255 -0.55 -8.23 -17.24
CA LEU A 255 -0.66 -9.59 -16.74
C LEU A 255 -0.19 -9.72 -15.27
N VAL A 256 0.88 -9.02 -14.88
CA VAL A 256 1.36 -8.96 -13.49
C VAL A 256 0.34 -8.25 -12.58
N HIS A 257 -0.29 -7.16 -13.04
CA HIS A 257 -1.33 -6.47 -12.25
C HIS A 257 -2.54 -7.38 -12.01
N GLU A 258 -3.08 -8.05 -13.04
CA GLU A 258 -4.21 -8.98 -12.85
C GLU A 258 -3.87 -10.13 -11.89
N ALA A 259 -2.63 -10.64 -11.98
CA ALA A 259 -2.15 -11.67 -11.05
C ALA A 259 -2.02 -11.14 -9.61
N MET A 260 -1.58 -9.90 -9.44
CA MET A 260 -1.50 -9.21 -8.15
C MET A 260 -2.89 -8.95 -7.57
N GLU A 261 -3.85 -8.49 -8.38
CA GLU A 261 -5.25 -8.25 -7.97
C GLU A 261 -5.89 -9.56 -7.46
N ALA A 262 -5.81 -10.63 -8.26
CA ALA A 262 -6.32 -11.95 -7.87
C ALA A 262 -5.62 -12.49 -6.61
N TYR A 263 -4.29 -12.38 -6.51
CA TYR A 263 -3.56 -12.82 -5.33
C TYR A 263 -3.93 -12.04 -4.05
N THR A 264 -4.14 -10.73 -4.17
CA THR A 264 -4.47 -9.89 -3.02
C THR A 264 -5.88 -10.16 -2.52
N TYR A 265 -6.85 -10.35 -3.43
CA TYR A 265 -8.18 -10.83 -3.05
C TYR A 265 -8.15 -12.22 -2.42
N TYR A 266 -7.36 -13.15 -2.96
CA TYR A 266 -7.16 -14.46 -2.34
C TYR A 266 -6.60 -14.35 -0.91
N SER A 267 -5.64 -13.45 -0.70
CA SER A 267 -5.09 -13.17 0.63
C SER A 267 -6.12 -12.59 1.59
N CYS A 268 -7.04 -11.75 1.09
CA CYS A 268 -8.16 -11.23 1.87
C CYS A 268 -9.17 -12.33 2.25
N VAL A 269 -9.57 -13.18 1.29
CA VAL A 269 -10.49 -14.32 1.52
C VAL A 269 -9.96 -15.27 2.58
N ALA A 270 -8.65 -15.55 2.57
CA ALA A 270 -8.00 -16.46 3.49
C ALA A 270 -8.12 -16.02 4.96
N HIS A 271 -8.18 -14.71 5.23
CA HIS A 271 -8.05 -14.15 6.58
C HIS A 271 -9.23 -13.28 7.04
N GLU A 272 -10.22 -12.99 6.19
CA GLU A 272 -11.35 -12.12 6.56
C GLU A 272 -12.36 -12.82 7.49
N PRO A 273 -12.52 -12.35 8.76
CA PRO A 273 -13.50 -12.93 9.67
C PRO A 273 -14.93 -12.43 9.41
N ASN A 274 -15.11 -11.22 8.88
CA ASN A 274 -16.44 -10.66 8.63
C ASN A 274 -17.03 -11.34 7.40
N THR A 275 -18.01 -12.23 7.60
CA THR A 275 -18.61 -13.04 6.53
C THR A 275 -19.21 -12.20 5.40
N ARG A 276 -19.72 -11.00 5.69
CA ARG A 276 -20.29 -10.09 4.68
C ARG A 276 -19.19 -9.50 3.80
N ILE A 277 -18.08 -9.06 4.42
CA ILE A 277 -16.95 -8.48 3.70
C ILE A 277 -16.19 -9.57 2.94
N LYS A 278 -16.04 -10.76 3.55
CA LYS A 278 -15.47 -11.93 2.88
C LYS A 278 -16.21 -12.28 1.59
N ALA A 279 -17.54 -12.25 1.57
CA ALA A 279 -18.32 -12.53 0.37
C ALA A 279 -18.02 -11.53 -0.79
N ILE A 280 -17.62 -10.30 -0.47
CA ILE A 280 -17.16 -9.31 -1.48
C ILE A 280 -15.81 -9.76 -2.03
N TRP A 281 -14.85 -10.11 -1.16
CA TRP A 281 -13.54 -10.63 -1.56
C TRP A 281 -13.62 -11.91 -2.38
N GLU A 282 -14.52 -12.84 -2.04
CA GLU A 282 -14.72 -14.08 -2.78
C GLU A 282 -15.27 -13.81 -4.19
N ARG A 283 -16.18 -12.85 -4.32
CA ARG A 283 -16.72 -12.43 -5.63
C ARG A 283 -15.65 -11.75 -6.48
N PHE A 284 -14.87 -10.85 -5.89
CA PHE A 284 -13.85 -10.10 -6.64
C PHE A 284 -12.66 -10.96 -7.00
N LEU A 285 -12.25 -11.91 -6.15
CA LEU A 285 -11.32 -12.97 -6.53
C LEU A 285 -11.80 -13.71 -7.80
N ASP A 286 -13.07 -14.09 -7.83
CA ASP A 286 -13.64 -14.79 -8.98
C ASP A 286 -13.71 -13.91 -10.24
N TYR A 287 -13.91 -12.60 -10.10
CA TYR A 287 -13.90 -11.65 -11.21
C TYR A 287 -12.49 -11.42 -11.75
N GLU A 288 -11.50 -11.20 -10.87
CA GLU A 288 -10.09 -11.00 -11.25
C GLU A 288 -9.49 -12.23 -11.93
N LEU A 289 -9.89 -13.43 -11.50
CA LEU A 289 -9.49 -14.65 -12.23
C LEU A 289 -10.06 -14.66 -13.67
N GLY A 290 -11.25 -14.08 -13.87
CA GLY A 290 -11.82 -13.89 -15.21
C GLY A 290 -11.03 -12.88 -16.05
N HIS A 291 -10.59 -11.76 -15.44
CA HIS A 291 -9.75 -10.76 -16.08
C HIS A 291 -8.37 -11.32 -16.44
N LEU A 292 -7.72 -12.02 -15.50
CA LEU A 292 -6.44 -12.68 -15.71
C LEU A 292 -6.48 -13.65 -16.90
N ASN A 293 -7.55 -14.45 -17.02
CA ASN A 293 -7.72 -15.34 -18.17
C ASN A 293 -7.89 -14.58 -19.50
N LEU A 294 -8.64 -13.48 -19.50
CA LEU A 294 -8.76 -12.62 -20.68
C LEU A 294 -7.40 -12.07 -21.11
N VAL A 295 -6.61 -11.55 -20.17
CA VAL A 295 -5.28 -10.98 -20.46
C VAL A 295 -4.32 -12.07 -20.91
N CYS A 296 -4.38 -13.29 -20.34
CA CYS A 296 -3.64 -14.45 -20.84
C CYS A 296 -3.90 -14.72 -22.33
N GLU A 297 -5.15 -14.65 -22.79
CA GLU A 297 -5.48 -14.87 -24.20
C GLU A 297 -5.01 -13.72 -25.09
N LEU A 298 -5.13 -12.47 -24.63
CA LEU A 298 -4.58 -11.31 -25.33
C LEU A 298 -3.05 -11.40 -25.46
N PHE A 299 -2.37 -11.83 -24.40
CA PHE A 299 -0.92 -12.04 -24.40
C PHE A 299 -0.50 -13.06 -25.47
N LYS A 300 -1.17 -14.21 -25.53
CA LYS A 300 -0.93 -15.23 -26.59
C LYS A 300 -1.19 -14.69 -27.99
N GLN A 301 -2.24 -13.87 -28.16
CA GLN A 301 -2.62 -13.31 -29.44
C GLN A 301 -1.59 -12.29 -29.94
N HIS A 302 -1.22 -11.33 -29.10
CA HIS A 302 -0.41 -10.17 -29.48
C HIS A 302 1.09 -10.43 -29.34
N GLU A 303 1.53 -11.12 -28.29
CA GLU A 303 2.96 -11.38 -28.06
C GLU A 303 3.44 -12.74 -28.58
N ARG A 304 2.51 -13.66 -28.90
CA ARG A 304 2.84 -15.02 -29.35
C ARG A 304 3.70 -15.80 -28.34
N ARG A 305 3.53 -15.51 -27.06
CA ARG A 305 4.25 -16.11 -25.93
C ARG A 305 3.29 -16.77 -24.97
N ASP A 306 3.80 -17.69 -24.14
CA ASP A 306 3.01 -18.33 -23.11
C ASP A 306 2.93 -17.42 -21.86
N PRO A 307 1.74 -17.06 -21.34
CA PRO A 307 1.60 -16.32 -20.08
C PRO A 307 2.34 -16.97 -18.91
N ALA A 308 2.52 -18.29 -18.93
CA ALA A 308 3.31 -19.01 -17.93
C ALA A 308 4.78 -18.57 -17.91
N GLU A 309 5.33 -17.96 -18.97
CA GLU A 309 6.67 -17.36 -18.96
C GLU A 309 6.77 -16.18 -17.98
N VAL A 310 5.66 -15.49 -17.74
CA VAL A 310 5.59 -14.29 -16.89
C VAL A 310 5.14 -14.66 -15.47
N LEU A 311 4.15 -15.55 -15.39
CA LEU A 311 3.46 -15.94 -14.15
C LEU A 311 3.85 -17.34 -13.64
N ALA A 312 5.03 -17.85 -14.02
CA ALA A 312 5.50 -19.16 -13.60
C ALA A 312 5.57 -19.28 -12.06
N GLY A 313 5.09 -20.42 -11.55
CA GLY A 313 5.27 -20.82 -10.15
C GLY A 313 4.00 -21.39 -9.52
N PRO A 314 4.13 -21.99 -8.33
CA PRO A 314 2.95 -22.29 -7.51
C PRO A 314 2.27 -21.00 -7.05
N LEU A 315 0.99 -21.08 -6.68
CA LEU A 315 0.33 -19.96 -6.00
C LEU A 315 1.14 -19.60 -4.73
N PRO A 316 1.58 -18.35 -4.58
CA PRO A 316 2.30 -17.95 -3.38
C PRO A 316 1.42 -18.06 -2.13
N LYS A 317 2.06 -18.28 -0.98
CA LYS A 317 1.35 -18.27 0.31
C LYS A 317 0.71 -16.89 0.50
N PRO A 318 -0.57 -16.81 0.88
CA PRO A 318 -1.25 -15.52 1.01
C PRO A 318 -0.61 -14.64 2.08
N VAL A 319 -0.66 -13.31 1.86
CA VAL A 319 -0.10 -12.32 2.78
C VAL A 319 -0.79 -12.43 4.14
N ASP A 320 0.03 -12.46 5.17
CA ASP A 320 -0.41 -12.64 6.55
C ASP A 320 -0.83 -11.29 7.15
N MET A 321 -2.05 -10.85 6.82
CA MET A 321 -2.62 -9.58 7.28
C MET A 321 -3.09 -9.70 8.74
N ARG A 322 -2.11 -9.72 9.64
CA ARG A 322 -2.22 -9.73 11.11
C ARG A 322 -1.10 -8.89 11.71
N SER A 323 -1.15 -8.68 13.03
CA SER A 323 -0.13 -7.91 13.76
C SER A 323 1.29 -8.45 13.55
N GLN A 324 2.20 -7.57 13.14
CA GLN A 324 3.61 -7.83 12.85
C GLN A 324 4.57 -7.24 13.90
N ARG A 325 4.08 -6.83 15.08
CA ARG A 325 4.85 -6.11 16.13
C ARG A 325 6.22 -6.72 16.42
N GLY A 326 6.30 -8.04 16.53
CA GLY A 326 7.56 -8.73 16.80
C GLY A 326 8.61 -8.50 15.71
N PHE A 327 8.20 -8.57 14.45
CA PHE A 327 9.06 -8.30 13.31
C PHE A 327 9.44 -6.82 13.24
N VAL A 328 8.45 -5.91 13.31
CA VAL A 328 8.67 -4.45 13.26
C VAL A 328 9.67 -4.00 14.32
N ARG A 329 9.53 -4.44 15.57
CA ARG A 329 10.49 -4.15 16.66
C ARG A 329 11.90 -4.64 16.34
N SER A 330 12.02 -5.79 15.69
CA SER A 330 13.32 -6.34 15.31
C SER A 330 14.00 -5.53 14.20
N VAL A 331 13.22 -4.99 13.26
CA VAL A 331 13.70 -4.11 12.18
C VAL A 331 14.11 -2.76 12.77
N LEU A 332 13.26 -2.14 13.58
CA LEU A 332 13.58 -0.90 14.31
C LEU A 332 14.90 -1.01 15.09
N TYR A 333 15.10 -2.11 15.82
CA TYR A 333 16.32 -2.31 16.60
C TYR A 333 17.59 -2.38 15.73
N LYS A 334 17.50 -2.97 14.53
CA LYS A 334 18.66 -3.25 13.69
C LYS A 334 18.95 -2.17 12.65
N GLU A 335 17.90 -1.56 12.10
CA GLU A 335 17.95 -0.88 10.80
C GLU A 335 17.53 0.60 10.87
N VAL A 336 17.03 1.11 12.01
CA VAL A 336 16.55 2.51 12.15
C VAL A 336 17.59 3.60 11.80
N ARG A 337 18.88 3.25 11.81
CA ARG A 337 20.00 4.16 11.45
C ARG A 337 20.46 4.01 10.01
N MET A 338 19.69 3.35 9.16
CA MET A 338 20.01 3.26 7.75
C MET A 338 19.61 4.55 7.01
N GLY A 339 20.33 4.82 5.92
CA GLY A 339 20.01 5.80 4.90
C GLY A 339 20.19 5.19 3.51
N ALA A 340 20.04 6.01 2.48
CA ALA A 340 20.22 5.60 1.09
C ALA A 340 21.30 6.44 0.39
N LYS A 341 21.97 5.85 -0.59
CA LYS A 341 22.90 6.52 -1.50
C LYS A 341 22.87 5.82 -2.87
N GLY A 342 22.30 6.49 -3.87
CA GLY A 342 21.87 5.86 -5.11
C GLY A 342 20.92 4.70 -4.82
N THR A 343 21.22 3.53 -5.37
CA THR A 343 20.44 2.30 -5.17
C THR A 343 20.80 1.54 -3.89
N GLU A 344 21.83 1.96 -3.15
CA GLU A 344 22.36 1.23 -2.02
C GLU A 344 21.83 1.74 -0.68
N TYR A 345 21.65 0.82 0.27
CA TYR A 345 21.37 1.16 1.66
C TYR A 345 22.65 1.23 2.47
N VAL A 346 22.83 2.36 3.17
CA VAL A 346 24.06 2.69 3.89
C VAL A 346 23.76 3.05 5.35
N GLN A 347 24.79 3.18 6.19
CA GLN A 347 24.61 3.82 7.49
C GLN A 347 24.29 5.30 7.30
N SER A 348 23.49 5.88 8.19
CA SER A 348 23.05 7.28 8.08
C SER A 348 24.20 8.29 8.01
N THR A 349 25.37 7.95 8.57
CA THR A 349 26.59 8.77 8.50
C THR A 349 27.21 8.83 7.11
N ASP A 350 26.89 7.87 6.25
CA ASP A 350 27.44 7.70 4.91
C ASP A 350 26.41 8.08 3.82
N ALA A 351 25.27 8.66 4.23
CA ALA A 351 24.23 9.14 3.33
C ALA A 351 24.77 10.22 2.36
N SER A 352 24.12 10.33 1.21
CA SER A 352 24.53 11.24 0.14
C SER A 352 24.58 12.72 0.58
N ASP A 353 25.60 13.45 0.11
CA ASP A 353 25.69 14.91 0.30
C ASP A 353 24.50 15.64 -0.34
N ALA A 354 23.97 15.11 -1.45
CA ALA A 354 22.79 15.65 -2.10
C ALA A 354 21.55 15.53 -1.21
N SER A 355 21.32 14.34 -0.63
CA SER A 355 20.24 14.11 0.35
C SER A 355 20.40 15.00 1.59
N ASN A 356 21.61 15.15 2.11
CA ASN A 356 21.87 16.04 3.24
C ASN A 356 21.53 17.49 2.91
N ALA A 357 22.00 18.01 1.77
CA ALA A 357 21.71 19.38 1.34
C ALA A 357 20.22 19.61 1.06
N TYR A 358 19.54 18.64 0.45
CA TYR A 358 18.11 18.68 0.18
C TYR A 358 17.29 18.80 1.47
N ARG A 359 17.58 17.92 2.44
CA ARG A 359 16.94 17.92 3.75
C ARG A 359 17.23 19.18 4.57
N ASP A 360 18.46 19.68 4.53
CA ASP A 360 18.82 20.93 5.22
C ASP A 360 18.01 22.12 4.68
N GLY A 361 17.74 22.14 3.37
CA GLY A 361 16.86 23.12 2.74
C GLY A 361 15.41 23.01 3.21
N LEU A 362 14.83 21.82 3.18
CA LEU A 362 13.44 21.59 3.61
C LEU A 362 13.23 21.91 5.09
N ASN A 363 14.19 21.56 5.94
CA ASN A 363 14.10 21.72 7.40
C ASN A 363 14.69 23.04 7.92
N ALA A 364 15.06 23.99 7.05
CA ALA A 364 15.78 25.21 7.44
C ALA A 364 15.04 26.05 8.50
N GLU A 365 13.69 25.98 8.51
CA GLU A 365 12.83 26.69 9.47
C GLU A 365 12.18 25.75 10.50
N GLY A 366 12.67 24.51 10.61
CA GLY A 366 12.13 23.46 11.48
C GLY A 366 11.33 22.39 10.73
N SER A 367 11.00 21.31 11.43
CA SER A 367 10.22 20.18 10.88
C SER A 367 8.80 20.17 11.46
N PRO A 368 7.76 20.09 10.60
CA PRO A 368 6.36 19.91 11.04
C PRO A 368 6.16 18.68 11.94
N THR A 369 6.79 17.56 11.62
CA THR A 369 6.71 16.30 12.38
C THR A 369 7.34 16.39 13.78
N ASP A 370 8.41 17.15 13.94
CA ASP A 370 8.96 17.46 15.27
C ASP A 370 8.05 18.41 16.05
N THR A 371 7.45 19.38 15.37
CA THR A 371 6.54 20.37 15.97
C THR A 371 5.26 19.72 16.49
N VAL A 372 4.63 18.84 15.70
CA VAL A 372 3.37 18.18 16.09
C VAL A 372 3.58 17.20 17.25
N ALA A 373 4.73 16.51 17.29
CA ALA A 373 5.06 15.52 18.31
C ALA A 373 5.78 16.12 19.53
N ALA A 374 5.97 17.44 19.60
CA ALA A 374 6.67 18.11 20.68
C ALA A 374 5.96 17.87 22.04
N GLY A 375 6.62 17.12 22.93
CA GLY A 375 6.08 16.76 24.24
C GLY A 375 5.05 15.62 24.22
N TYR A 376 4.73 15.08 23.04
CA TYR A 376 3.87 13.91 22.92
C TYR A 376 4.60 12.64 23.36
N GLN A 377 3.94 11.82 24.17
CA GLN A 377 4.37 10.47 24.52
C GLN A 377 3.12 9.61 24.65
N TRP A 378 2.95 8.66 23.73
CA TRP A 378 1.81 7.75 23.81
C TRP A 378 1.91 6.88 25.08
N LYS A 379 0.77 6.70 25.75
CA LYS A 379 0.57 5.77 26.87
C LYS A 379 -0.79 5.10 26.68
N PRO A 380 -0.98 3.84 27.10
CA PRO A 380 -2.30 3.23 27.06
C PRO A 380 -3.33 4.08 27.84
N GLY A 381 -4.40 4.53 27.18
CA GLY A 381 -5.47 5.31 27.81
C GLY A 381 -5.21 6.82 27.88
N THR A 382 -4.53 7.41 26.89
CA THR A 382 -4.18 8.85 26.83
C THR A 382 -5.35 9.84 26.76
N GLU A 383 -6.61 9.41 26.88
CA GLU A 383 -7.72 10.33 27.18
C GLU A 383 -7.54 11.08 28.53
N LEU A 384 -6.69 10.55 29.41
CA LEU A 384 -6.38 11.17 30.70
C LEU A 384 -5.07 11.93 30.62
N ASN A 385 -5.17 13.24 30.32
CA ASN A 385 -4.10 14.23 30.49
C ASN A 385 -3.31 13.94 31.77
N THR A 386 -2.04 13.55 31.65
CA THR A 386 -1.14 13.57 32.81
C THR A 386 -1.06 15.02 33.27
N LYS A 387 -1.59 15.30 34.48
CA LYS A 387 -1.45 16.60 35.14
C LYS A 387 -0.01 17.07 34.96
N ALA A 388 0.16 18.19 34.26
CA ALA A 388 1.44 18.89 34.20
C ALA A 388 1.95 19.05 35.65
N LEU A 389 3.13 18.49 35.93
CA LEU A 389 3.84 18.69 37.18
C LEU A 389 4.62 20.01 37.13
#